data_AF-A0A968LB17-F1
#
_entry.id   AF-A0A968LB17-F1
#
_cell.length_a   1.000
_cell.length_b   1.000
_cell.length_c   1.000
_cell.angle_alpha   90.00
_cell.angle_beta   90.00
_cell.angle_gamma   90.00
#
_symmetry.space_group_name_H-M   'P 1'
#
loop_
_entity.id
_entity.type
_entity.pdbx_description
1 polymer ?
#
loop_
_entity_poly.entity_id
_entity_poly.type
_entity_poly.pdbx_seq_one_letter_code
_entity_poly.pdbx_strand_id
1 'polypeptide(L)'
;MPCTVMDEIQELIRKYGLDEDKEHVIIPCRSADGSAMRCFLLKRRFMRIVFSEDHFHDYPLEEIIEATVLYPAMPLKESILLVHRETETQDEETTDLRGEREKENTD
;
A
#
# COMPACT_ATOMS: atom_id res chain seq x y z
N MET A 1 -23.17 -9.95 -5.44
CA MET A 1 -22.04 -10.86 -5.23
C MET A 1 -21.03 -10.07 -4.42
N PRO A 2 -20.71 -10.43 -3.16
CA PRO A 2 -19.60 -9.76 -2.49
C PRO A 2 -18.32 -10.21 -3.21
N CYS A 3 -17.61 -9.27 -3.84
CA CYS A 3 -16.26 -9.50 -4.33
C CYS A 3 -15.42 -9.92 -3.11
N THR A 4 -14.75 -11.05 -3.21
CA THR A 4 -13.86 -11.49 -2.13
C THR A 4 -12.52 -10.81 -2.31
N VAL A 5 -11.77 -10.56 -1.22
CA VAL A 5 -10.42 -9.96 -1.26
C VAL A 5 -9.48 -10.69 -2.25
N MET A 6 -9.72 -11.98 -2.47
CA MET A 6 -8.96 -12.75 -3.46
C MET A 6 -9.28 -12.35 -4.91
N ASP A 7 -10.49 -11.90 -5.20
CA ASP A 7 -10.88 -11.41 -6.52
C ASP A 7 -10.20 -10.07 -6.85
N GLU A 8 -10.07 -9.18 -5.86
CA GLU A 8 -9.36 -7.89 -5.98
C GLU A 8 -7.86 -8.11 -6.26
N ILE A 9 -7.22 -9.01 -5.52
CA ILE A 9 -5.83 -9.43 -5.79
C ILE A 9 -5.68 -10.04 -7.19
N GLN A 10 -6.62 -10.90 -7.61
CA GLN A 10 -6.60 -11.51 -8.94
C GLN A 10 -6.74 -10.47 -10.07
N GLU A 11 -7.54 -9.43 -9.84
CA GLU A 11 -7.64 -8.31 -10.77
C GLU A 11 -6.32 -7.56 -10.90
N LEU A 12 -5.64 -7.27 -9.78
CA LEU A 12 -4.31 -6.63 -9.80
C LEU A 12 -3.26 -7.49 -10.50
N ILE A 13 -3.24 -8.80 -10.24
CA ILE A 13 -2.35 -9.75 -10.92
C ILE A 13 -2.54 -9.67 -12.44
N ARG A 14 -3.79 -9.67 -12.92
CA ARG A 14 -4.09 -9.55 -14.35
C ARG A 14 -3.76 -8.17 -14.91
N LYS A 15 -4.09 -7.10 -14.18
CA LYS A 15 -3.87 -5.70 -14.56
C LYS A 15 -2.39 -5.42 -14.80
N TYR A 16 -1.53 -5.92 -13.90
CA TYR A 16 -0.09 -5.68 -13.97
C TYR A 16 0.70 -6.81 -14.64
N GLY A 17 0.03 -7.88 -15.07
CA GLY A 17 0.69 -9.04 -15.69
C GLY A 17 1.67 -9.74 -14.73
N LEU A 18 1.28 -9.86 -13.46
CA LEU A 18 2.08 -10.51 -12.42
C LEU A 18 1.93 -12.03 -12.50
N ASP A 19 2.92 -12.73 -11.94
CA ASP A 19 2.85 -14.17 -11.76
C ASP A 19 2.38 -14.50 -10.33
N GLU A 20 1.88 -15.70 -10.12
CA GLU A 20 1.56 -16.20 -8.79
C GLU A 20 1.80 -17.71 -8.68
N ASP A 21 2.11 -18.17 -7.48
CA ASP A 21 2.14 -19.60 -7.14
C ASP A 21 1.06 -19.92 -6.08
N LYS A 22 1.15 -21.07 -5.40
CA LYS A 22 0.16 -21.45 -4.38
C LYS A 22 0.13 -20.50 -3.18
N GLU A 23 1.26 -19.90 -2.84
CA GLU A 23 1.47 -19.14 -1.61
C GLU A 23 1.86 -17.69 -1.87
N HIS A 24 2.38 -17.34 -3.05
CA HIS A 24 2.97 -16.05 -3.33
C HIS A 24 2.39 -15.37 -4.58
N VAL A 25 2.33 -14.05 -4.53
CA VAL A 25 2.28 -13.17 -5.72
C VAL A 25 3.72 -12.78 -6.05
N ILE A 26 4.10 -12.93 -7.31
CA ILE A 26 5.46 -12.74 -7.80
C ILE A 26 5.49 -11.49 -8.66
N ILE A 27 6.18 -10.46 -8.18
CA ILE A 27 6.29 -9.18 -8.86
C ILE A 27 7.67 -9.09 -9.51
N PRO A 28 7.76 -8.98 -10.84
CA PRO A 28 9.02 -8.69 -11.51
C PRO A 28 9.42 -7.24 -11.23
N CYS A 29 10.59 -7.07 -10.62
CA CYS A 29 11.14 -5.77 -10.25
C CYS A 29 12.48 -5.55 -10.96
N ARG A 30 12.92 -4.29 -10.99
CA ARG A 30 14.30 -3.95 -11.34
C ARG A 30 14.95 -3.33 -10.13
N SER A 31 16.12 -3.82 -9.77
CA SER A 31 16.95 -3.21 -8.75
C SER A 31 17.53 -1.88 -9.25
N ALA A 32 18.03 -1.05 -8.35
CA ALA A 32 18.63 0.25 -8.67
C ALA A 32 19.83 0.15 -9.64
N ASP A 33 20.50 -1.01 -9.66
CA ASP A 33 21.58 -1.34 -10.61
C ASP A 33 21.09 -1.84 -11.97
N GLY A 34 19.77 -1.90 -12.19
CA GLY A 34 19.14 -2.39 -13.41
C GLY A 34 19.06 -3.91 -13.51
N SER A 35 19.53 -4.65 -12.50
CA SER A 35 19.42 -6.11 -12.47
C SER A 35 17.96 -6.53 -12.29
N ALA A 36 17.60 -7.65 -12.93
CA ALA A 36 16.29 -8.24 -12.78
C ALA A 36 16.15 -8.85 -11.38
N MET A 37 15.12 -8.44 -10.65
CA MET A 37 14.77 -8.95 -9.33
C MET A 37 13.33 -9.47 -9.35
N ARG A 38 13.00 -10.38 -8.43
CA ARG A 38 11.61 -10.78 -8.19
C ARG A 38 11.28 -10.55 -6.72
N CYS A 39 10.18 -9.86 -6.46
CA CYS A 39 9.61 -9.74 -5.13
C CYS A 39 8.54 -10.82 -4.96
N PHE A 40 8.55 -11.50 -3.81
CA PHE A 40 7.60 -12.55 -3.47
C PHE A 40 6.75 -12.07 -2.30
N LEU A 41 5.48 -11.79 -2.55
CA LEU A 41 4.53 -11.36 -1.53
C LEU A 41 3.66 -12.52 -1.12
N LEU A 42 3.59 -12.82 0.17
CA LEU A 42 2.78 -13.92 0.68
C LEU A 42 1.29 -13.59 0.54
N LYS A 43 0.51 -14.53 0.01
CA LYS A 43 -0.94 -14.45 -0.13
C LYS A 43 -1.61 -14.48 1.24
N ARG A 44 -1.75 -13.30 1.84
CA ARG A 44 -2.50 -13.07 3.06
C ARG A 44 -3.44 -11.90 2.87
N ARG A 45 -4.51 -11.89 3.63
CA ARG A 45 -5.49 -10.79 3.58
C ARG A 45 -4.85 -9.46 3.99
N PHE A 46 -4.00 -9.51 5.01
CA PHE A 46 -3.26 -8.36 5.52
C PHE A 46 -1.81 -8.76 5.78
N MET A 47 -0.87 -7.84 5.59
CA MET A 47 0.49 -7.97 6.08
C MET A 47 0.85 -6.81 7.00
N ARG A 48 1.56 -7.14 8.07
CA ARG A 48 2.05 -6.17 9.04
C ARG A 48 3.35 -5.54 8.57
N ILE A 49 3.40 -4.22 8.55
CA ILE A 49 4.61 -3.44 8.32
C ILE A 49 5.01 -2.77 9.62
N VAL A 50 6.24 -3.02 10.04
CA VAL A 50 6.82 -2.46 11.27
C VAL A 50 7.65 -1.24 10.90
N PHE A 51 7.31 -0.09 11.47
CA PHE A 51 8.00 1.18 11.25
C PHE A 51 9.02 1.45 12.37
N SER A 52 8.69 1.09 13.62
CA SER A 52 9.57 1.13 14.79
C SER A 52 9.16 0.05 15.80
N GLU A 53 9.91 -0.13 16.89
CA GLU A 53 9.70 -1.22 17.88
C GLU A 53 8.25 -1.31 18.39
N ASP A 54 7.57 -0.18 18.56
CA ASP A 54 6.18 -0.12 19.05
C ASP A 54 5.16 0.36 17.99
N HIS A 55 5.59 0.60 16.75
CA HIS A 55 4.72 1.15 15.71
C HIS A 55 4.66 0.24 14.50
N PHE A 56 3.46 -0.32 14.27
CA PHE A 56 3.16 -1.16 13.13
C PHE A 56 1.76 -0.90 12.61
N HIS A 57 1.57 -1.14 11.31
CA HIS A 57 0.27 -1.10 10.66
C HIS A 57 0.05 -2.35 9.81
N ASP A 58 -1.19 -2.84 9.82
CA ASP A 58 -1.60 -3.96 8.97
C ASP A 58 -2.22 -3.39 7.70
N TYR A 59 -1.62 -3.69 6.55
CA TYR A 59 -2.07 -3.22 5.23
C TYR A 59 -2.66 -4.36 4.42
N PRO A 60 -3.73 -4.12 3.63
CA PRO A 60 -4.25 -5.12 2.71
C PRO A 60 -3.21 -5.46 1.65
N LEU A 61 -3.23 -6.70 1.17
CA LEU A 61 -2.23 -7.15 0.20
C LEU A 61 -2.31 -6.38 -1.13
N GLU A 62 -3.48 -5.87 -1.51
CA GLU A 62 -3.68 -5.02 -2.69
C GLU A 62 -2.79 -3.78 -2.67
N GLU A 63 -2.85 -3.00 -1.58
CA GLU A 63 -2.04 -1.79 -1.41
C GLU A 63 -0.54 -2.11 -1.44
N ILE A 64 -0.16 -3.25 -0.86
CA ILE A 64 1.23 -3.72 -0.87
C ILE A 64 1.67 -4.09 -2.29
N ILE A 65 0.82 -4.79 -3.06
CA ILE A 65 1.09 -5.10 -4.47
C ILE A 65 1.27 -3.81 -5.26
N GLU A 66 0.34 -2.86 -5.13
CA GLU A 66 0.40 -1.58 -5.86
C GLU A 66 1.67 -0.80 -5.51
N ALA A 67 1.97 -0.64 -4.22
CA ALA A 67 3.18 0.05 -3.78
C ALA A 67 4.47 -0.62 -4.28
N THR A 68 4.48 -1.95 -4.36
CA THR A 68 5.63 -2.72 -4.87
C THR A 68 5.78 -2.60 -6.39
N VAL A 69 4.67 -2.56 -7.13
CA VAL A 69 4.68 -2.40 -8.59
C VAL A 69 5.07 -0.97 -8.99
N LEU A 70 4.53 0.04 -8.30
CA LEU A 70 4.76 1.46 -8.61
C LEU A 70 6.17 1.92 -8.23
N TYR A 71 6.69 1.47 -7.09
CA TYR A 71 8.00 1.89 -6.58
C TYR A 71 8.90 0.69 -6.23
N PRO A 72 9.28 -0.15 -7.22
CA PRO A 72 9.98 -1.41 -6.98
C PRO A 72 11.39 -1.28 -6.41
N ALA A 73 12.01 -0.10 -6.55
CA ALA A 73 13.34 0.20 -6.02
C ALA A 73 13.30 0.85 -4.62
N MET A 74 12.10 1.09 -4.06
CA MET A 74 11.90 1.78 -2.80
C MET A 74 11.56 0.79 -1.68
N PRO A 75 11.98 1.04 -0.43
CA PRO A 75 11.52 0.25 0.71
C PRO A 75 10.00 0.26 0.82
N LEU A 76 9.39 -0.89 1.10
CA LEU A 76 7.93 -1.05 1.15
C LEU A 76 7.23 -0.06 2.09
N LYS A 77 7.85 0.24 3.23
CA LYS A 77 7.34 1.21 4.21
C LYS A 77 7.20 2.63 3.61
N GLU A 78 8.09 3.00 2.70
CA GLU A 78 8.13 4.33 2.08
C GLU A 78 7.17 4.37 0.88
N SER A 79 7.17 3.30 0.07
CA SER A 79 6.30 3.23 -1.11
C SER A 79 4.82 3.23 -0.75
N ILE A 80 4.42 2.54 0.32
CA ILE A 80 3.02 2.56 0.79
C ILE A 80 2.60 3.95 1.25
N LEU A 81 3.47 4.66 1.99
CA LEU A 81 3.18 6.04 2.39
C LEU A 81 3.01 6.97 1.19
N LEU A 82 3.74 6.76 0.10
CA LEU A 82 3.53 7.51 -1.14
C LEU A 82 2.18 7.19 -1.79
N VAL A 83 1.81 5.92 -1.90
CA VAL A 83 0.51 5.52 -2.47
C VAL A 83 -0.65 6.14 -1.69
N HIS A 84 -0.60 6.15 -0.35
CA HIS A 84 -1.61 6.80 0.47
C HIS A 84 -1.64 8.33 0.29
N ARG A 85 -0.47 8.99 0.17
CA ARG A 85 -0.43 10.44 -0.08
C ARG A 85 -0.97 10.81 -1.46
N GLU A 86 -0.67 10.02 -2.48
CA GLU A 86 -1.17 10.24 -3.84
C GLU A 86 -2.69 10.03 -3.94
N THR A 87 -3.25 9.13 -3.12
CA THR A 87 -4.71 8.94 -3.01
C THR A 87 -5.37 10.05 -2.16
N GLU A 88 -4.77 10.47 -1.04
CA GLU A 88 -5.23 11.62 -0.26
C GLU A 88 -5.25 12.93 -1.08
N THR A 89 -4.27 13.15 -1.96
CA THR A 89 -4.27 14.32 -2.86
C THR A 89 -5.34 14.27 -3.96
N GLN A 90 -5.97 13.11 -4.20
CA GLN A 90 -7.14 12.99 -5.07
C GLN A 90 -8.48 13.13 -4.31
N ASP A 91 -8.47 12.92 -3.00
CA ASP A 91 -9.64 13.03 -2.11
C ASP A 91 -9.73 14.39 -1.37
N GLU A 92 -8.80 15.32 -1.61
CA GLU A 92 -8.86 16.72 -1.13
C GLU A 92 -9.87 17.61 -1.89
N GLU A 93 -10.95 17.04 -2.41
CA GLU A 93 -12.25 17.71 -2.38
C GLU A 93 -13.13 16.96 -1.37
N THR A 94 -13.35 17.58 -0.22
CA THR A 94 -14.31 17.24 0.86
C THR A 94 -13.77 16.37 2.01
N THR A 95 -13.15 17.00 3.02
CA THR A 95 -13.71 16.99 4.41
C THR A 95 -13.00 17.98 5.35
N ASP A 96 -13.71 19.08 5.62
CA ASP A 96 -13.92 19.71 6.93
C ASP A 96 -12.74 19.90 7.89
N LEU A 97 -12.27 21.15 7.90
CA LEU A 97 -11.92 21.98 9.05
C LEU A 97 -12.20 21.31 10.41
N ARG A 98 -11.20 20.56 10.90
CA ARG A 98 -11.12 20.14 12.30
C ARG A 98 -11.04 21.41 13.14
N GLY A 99 -12.13 21.68 13.85
CA GLY A 99 -12.32 22.90 14.63
C GLY A 99 -11.20 23.13 15.64
N GLU A 100 -10.42 24.16 15.41
CA GLU A 100 -9.71 24.88 16.45
C GLU A 100 -10.58 26.06 16.87
N ARG A 101 -11.41 25.85 17.90
CA ARG A 101 -11.89 26.96 18.72
C ARG A 101 -11.72 26.60 20.19
N GLU A 102 -10.46 26.63 20.61
CA GLU A 102 -10.12 26.98 21.98
C GLU A 102 -9.40 28.33 21.92
N LYS A 103 -10.07 29.40 22.40
CA LYS A 103 -9.50 30.33 23.39
C LYS A 103 -10.61 30.92 24.23
N GLU A 104 -10.50 30.54 25.49
CA GLU A 104 -11.15 30.97 26.70
C GLU A 104 -10.66 32.38 27.15
N ASN A 105 -11.51 33.06 27.94
CA ASN A 105 -11.30 34.27 28.77
C ASN A 105 -11.14 35.63 28.04
N THR A 106 -11.63 36.77 28.53
CA THR A 106 -11.86 37.22 29.92
C THR A 106 -12.77 38.47 29.92
N ASP A 107 -13.54 38.65 30.99
CA ASP A 107 -14.21 39.88 31.51
C ASP A 107 -15.02 40.81 30.59
#